data_AF-A0A396JFI7-F1
#
_entry.id   AF-A0A396JFI7-F1
#
_cell.length_a   1.000
_cell.length_b   1.000
_cell.length_c   1.000
_cell.angle_alpha   90.00
_cell.angle_beta   90.00
_cell.angle_gamma   90.00
#
_symmetry.space_group_name_H-M   'P 1'
#
loop_
_entity.id
_entity.type
_entity.pdbx_description
1 polymer ?
#
loop_
_entity_poly.entity_id
_entity_poly.type
_entity_poly.pdbx_seq_one_letter_code
_entity_poly.pdbx_strand_id
1 'polypeptide(L)'
;MHVNQPKNPSVNDFVFSGVQSKKATIELFNNVNLTLSVMSNFPALDGIGISMVRAEVGVKGSYPMHTHYVAADFLIMVVAELTDGLVINEEVFQKTIRGGDVLCFLKDTCISLSILVPE
;
A
#
# COMPACT_ATOMS: atom_id res chain seq x y z
N MET A 1 24.84 2.06 -12.83
CA MET A 1 24.04 2.57 -13.96
C MET A 1 22.68 1.90 -13.87
N HIS A 2 21.61 2.69 -13.71
CA HIS A 2 20.22 2.18 -13.64
C HIS A 2 19.86 1.54 -14.99
N VAL A 3 19.33 0.32 -14.97
CA VAL A 3 19.24 -0.54 -16.16
C VAL A 3 18.14 -0.06 -17.12
N ASN A 4 17.16 0.71 -16.62
CA ASN A 4 15.96 1.08 -17.39
C ASN A 4 15.73 2.59 -17.55
N GLN A 5 16.79 3.41 -17.54
CA GLN A 5 16.62 4.85 -17.78
C GLN A 5 16.18 5.13 -19.23
N PRO A 6 15.15 5.96 -19.45
CA PRO A 6 14.71 6.32 -20.79
C PRO A 6 15.84 7.07 -21.53
N LYS A 7 16.04 6.76 -22.81
CA LYS A 7 17.09 7.37 -23.64
C LYS A 7 16.90 8.88 -23.85
N ASN A 8 15.67 9.37 -23.70
CA ASN A 8 15.31 10.78 -23.79
C ASN A 8 14.28 11.11 -22.70
N PRO A 9 14.72 11.36 -21.46
CA PRO A 9 13.82 11.56 -20.33
C PRO A 9 12.98 12.84 -20.47
N SER A 10 11.75 12.76 -20.01
CA SER A 10 10.82 13.87 -19.84
C SER A 10 10.26 13.88 -18.43
N VAL A 11 9.66 15.00 -17.99
CA VAL A 11 9.01 15.09 -16.67
C VAL A 11 7.95 14.00 -16.49
N ASN A 12 7.29 13.57 -17.56
CA ASN A 12 6.25 12.54 -17.51
C ASN A 12 6.80 11.16 -17.11
N ASP A 13 8.09 10.89 -17.35
CA ASP A 13 8.72 9.63 -16.94
C ASP A 13 8.88 9.52 -15.42
N PHE A 14 8.75 10.65 -14.70
CA PHE A 14 8.93 10.76 -13.25
C PHE A 14 7.63 11.10 -12.50
N VAL A 15 6.47 11.07 -13.17
CA VAL A 15 5.16 11.36 -12.57
C VAL A 15 4.22 10.18 -12.73
N PHE A 16 3.76 9.61 -11.61
CA PHE A 16 2.75 8.55 -11.62
C PHE A 16 1.36 9.10 -11.24
N SER A 17 0.46 9.22 -12.22
CA SER A 17 -0.89 9.76 -12.01
C SER A 17 -1.95 8.72 -11.62
N GLY A 18 -1.59 7.45 -11.50
CA GLY A 18 -2.54 6.35 -11.27
C GLY A 18 -3.31 6.42 -9.94
N VAL A 19 -2.80 7.19 -8.97
CA VAL A 19 -3.35 7.29 -7.60
C VAL A 19 -4.07 8.60 -7.29
N GLN A 20 -4.24 9.50 -8.26
CA GLN A 20 -4.83 10.84 -8.05
C GLN A 20 -6.28 10.78 -7.56
N SER A 21 -7.06 9.84 -8.11
CA SER A 21 -8.49 9.73 -7.84
C SER A 21 -8.82 8.45 -7.10
N LYS A 22 -9.79 8.55 -6.19
CA LYS A 22 -10.43 7.39 -5.58
C LYS A 22 -11.03 6.50 -6.68
N LYS A 23 -10.74 5.20 -6.61
CA LYS A 23 -11.35 4.19 -7.47
C LYS A 23 -12.49 3.49 -6.72
N ALA A 24 -13.46 2.97 -7.46
CA ALA A 24 -14.48 2.11 -6.88
C ALA A 24 -13.85 0.83 -6.33
N THR A 25 -14.36 0.33 -5.21
CA THR A 25 -13.99 -0.98 -4.69
C THR A 25 -14.49 -2.07 -5.63
N ILE A 26 -13.85 -3.24 -5.58
CA ILE A 26 -14.22 -4.42 -6.36
C ILE A 26 -14.46 -5.59 -5.41
N GLU A 27 -15.16 -6.64 -5.84
CA GLU A 27 -15.50 -7.80 -4.99
C GLU A 27 -14.27 -8.59 -4.49
N LEU A 28 -13.09 -8.32 -5.06
CA LEU A 28 -11.84 -8.89 -4.58
C LEU A 28 -11.59 -8.49 -3.12
N PHE A 29 -11.20 -9.47 -2.30
CA PHE A 29 -10.86 -9.28 -0.89
C PHE A 29 -11.95 -8.52 -0.09
N ASN A 30 -13.22 -8.88 -0.35
CA ASN A 30 -14.39 -8.33 0.34
C ASN A 30 -14.57 -6.80 0.20
N ASN A 31 -14.29 -6.21 -0.97
CA ASN A 31 -14.37 -4.76 -1.29
C ASN A 31 -13.03 -4.01 -1.22
N VAL A 32 -11.95 -4.56 -1.76
CA VAL A 32 -10.65 -3.88 -1.85
C VAL A 32 -10.22 -3.67 -3.30
N ASN A 33 -9.82 -2.46 -3.64
CA ASN A 33 -9.17 -2.14 -4.91
C ASN A 33 -7.75 -1.61 -4.66
N LEU A 34 -6.75 -2.21 -5.32
CA LEU A 34 -5.36 -1.79 -5.22
C LEU A 34 -4.90 -1.13 -6.51
N THR A 35 -4.28 0.04 -6.39
CA THR A 35 -3.49 0.64 -7.45
C THR A 35 -2.03 0.63 -7.07
N LEU A 36 -1.24 -0.15 -7.80
CA LEU A 36 0.19 -0.30 -7.58
C LEU A 36 0.98 0.72 -8.41
N SER A 37 2.00 1.30 -7.81
CA SER A 37 3.09 2.01 -8.45
C SER A 37 4.37 1.22 -8.17
N VAL A 38 4.78 0.43 -9.16
CA VAL A 38 5.89 -0.53 -9.09
C VAL A 38 6.70 -0.44 -10.38
N MET A 39 7.92 -0.98 -10.37
CA MET A 39 8.84 -0.85 -11.51
C MET A 39 8.24 -1.23 -12.88
N SER A 40 7.32 -2.20 -12.94
CA SER A 40 6.67 -2.62 -14.19
C SER A 40 5.72 -1.57 -14.80
N ASN A 41 5.20 -0.64 -14.01
CA ASN A 41 4.29 0.41 -14.46
C ASN A 41 4.76 1.83 -14.13
N PHE A 42 5.86 1.97 -13.39
CA PHE A 42 6.56 3.21 -13.14
C PHE A 42 8.09 2.96 -13.14
N PRO A 43 8.72 2.92 -14.32
CA PRO A 43 10.14 2.55 -14.47
C PRO A 43 11.12 3.46 -13.70
N ALA A 44 10.73 4.70 -13.37
CA ALA A 44 11.53 5.59 -12.55
C ALA A 44 11.83 5.04 -11.13
N LEU A 45 11.10 4.00 -10.69
CA LEU A 45 11.38 3.31 -9.43
C LEU A 45 12.58 2.34 -9.50
N ASP A 46 13.14 2.08 -10.68
CA ASP A 46 14.28 1.17 -10.84
C ASP A 46 15.51 1.67 -10.08
N GLY A 47 15.92 0.91 -9.07
CA GLY A 47 17.15 1.14 -8.30
C GLY A 47 17.07 2.22 -7.21
N ILE A 48 15.88 2.74 -6.87
CA ILE A 48 15.72 3.72 -5.78
C ILE A 48 15.15 3.14 -4.48
N GLY A 49 14.71 1.88 -4.49
CA GLY A 49 14.33 1.15 -3.27
C GLY A 49 12.96 1.50 -2.69
N ILE A 50 12.06 2.07 -3.49
CA ILE A 50 10.68 2.37 -3.05
C ILE A 50 9.65 1.87 -4.07
N SER A 51 8.46 1.56 -3.57
CA SER A 51 7.23 1.30 -4.33
C SER A 51 6.05 1.91 -3.56
N MET A 52 4.87 1.94 -4.17
CA MET A 52 3.68 2.46 -3.50
C MET A 52 2.45 1.65 -3.90
N VAL A 53 1.53 1.48 -2.95
CA VAL A 53 0.17 1.02 -3.20
C VAL A 53 -0.82 2.05 -2.67
N ARG A 54 -1.84 2.37 -3.47
CA ARG A 54 -3.06 3.01 -2.98
C ARG A 54 -4.13 1.94 -2.84
N ALA A 55 -4.59 1.71 -1.61
CA ALA A 55 -5.68 0.80 -1.32
C ALA A 55 -6.98 1.59 -1.10
N GLU A 56 -8.01 1.26 -1.86
CA GLU A 56 -9.38 1.68 -1.61
C GLU A 56 -10.09 0.51 -0.92
N VAL A 57 -10.40 0.67 0.36
CA VAL A 57 -11.02 -0.36 1.21
C VAL A 57 -12.44 0.06 1.51
N GLY A 58 -13.40 -0.74 1.04
CA GLY A 58 -14.82 -0.54 1.30
C GLY A 58 -15.25 -1.07 2.66
N VAL A 59 -16.52 -0.87 3.01
CA VAL A 59 -17.11 -1.46 4.22
C VAL A 59 -16.95 -2.97 4.17
N LYS A 60 -16.45 -3.56 5.28
CA LYS A 60 -16.09 -4.98 5.40
C LYS A 60 -14.97 -5.45 4.44
N GLY A 61 -14.32 -4.51 3.74
CA GLY A 61 -13.06 -4.73 3.02
C GLY A 61 -12.04 -5.37 3.94
N SER A 62 -11.30 -6.34 3.43
CA SER A 62 -10.37 -7.12 4.23
C SER A 62 -9.26 -7.72 3.36
N TYR A 63 -8.01 -7.32 3.56
CA TYR A 63 -6.88 -7.87 2.79
C TYR A 63 -6.20 -9.03 3.52
N PRO A 64 -5.90 -10.18 2.86
CA PRO A 64 -5.29 -11.34 3.52
C PRO A 64 -3.98 -11.01 4.23
N MET A 65 -3.73 -11.67 5.35
CA MET A 65 -2.44 -11.58 6.04
C MET A 65 -1.30 -12.03 5.11
N HIS A 66 -0.22 -11.27 5.09
CA HIS A 66 0.93 -11.55 4.22
C HIS A 66 2.22 -10.93 4.78
N THR A 67 3.36 -11.25 4.18
CA THR A 67 4.68 -10.79 4.62
C THR A 67 5.47 -10.24 3.45
N HIS A 68 6.11 -9.09 3.67
CA HIS A 68 7.12 -8.54 2.77
C HIS A 68 8.53 -8.92 3.27
N TYR A 69 9.14 -9.91 2.61
CA TYR A 69 10.45 -10.47 3.02
C TYR A 69 11.66 -9.59 2.68
N VAL A 70 11.46 -8.53 1.92
CA VAL A 70 12.54 -7.67 1.40
C VAL A 70 12.26 -6.19 1.53
N ALA A 71 11.12 -5.82 2.13
CA ALA A 71 10.69 -4.43 2.28
C ALA A 71 9.99 -4.23 3.62
N ALA A 72 10.11 -3.03 4.16
CA ALA A 72 9.23 -2.51 5.19
C ALA A 72 8.12 -1.70 4.50
N ASP A 73 6.93 -1.67 5.09
CA ASP A 73 5.81 -0.90 4.56
C ASP A 73 5.49 0.29 5.45
N PHE A 74 5.05 1.37 4.80
CA PHE A 74 4.69 2.62 5.45
C PHE A 74 3.32 3.06 4.93
N LEU A 75 2.30 2.93 5.78
CA LEU A 75 0.92 3.21 5.45
C LEU A 75 0.51 4.56 6.01
N ILE A 76 -0.12 5.37 5.17
CA ILE A 76 -0.71 6.67 5.54
C ILE A 76 -2.21 6.57 5.32
N MET A 77 -2.99 6.78 6.37
CA MET A 77 -4.45 6.85 6.25
C MET A 77 -4.88 8.21 5.72
N VAL A 78 -5.70 8.23 4.67
CA VAL A 78 -6.08 9.49 4.02
C VAL A 78 -7.41 10.04 4.53
N VAL A 79 -8.52 9.28 4.42
CA VAL A 79 -9.88 9.82 4.64
C VAL A 79 -10.81 8.94 5.48
N ALA A 80 -10.35 7.80 5.99
CA ALA A 80 -11.21 6.79 6.62
C ALA A 80 -10.65 6.29 7.96
N GLU A 81 -11.43 5.47 8.66
CA GLU A 81 -10.97 4.68 9.80
C GLU A 81 -10.73 3.23 9.37
N LEU A 82 -9.61 2.66 9.77
CA LEU A 82 -9.23 1.29 9.45
C LEU A 82 -8.62 0.63 10.67
N THR A 83 -9.02 -0.59 11.00
CA THR A 83 -8.26 -1.40 11.97
C THR A 83 -7.22 -2.19 11.21
N ASP A 84 -5.95 -1.93 11.51
CA ASP A 84 -4.80 -2.59 10.88
C ASP A 84 -3.69 -2.80 11.93
N GLY A 85 -2.66 -3.56 11.56
CA GLY A 85 -1.66 -4.06 12.51
C GLY A 85 -0.69 -5.07 11.92
N LEU A 86 0.20 -5.59 12.78
CA LEU A 86 1.21 -6.57 12.44
C LEU A 86 1.36 -7.63 13.52
N VAL A 87 1.90 -8.78 13.12
CA VAL A 87 2.26 -9.88 14.02
C VAL A 87 3.78 -9.97 14.10
N ILE A 88 4.31 -9.93 15.32
CA ILE A 88 5.74 -10.11 15.62
C ILE A 88 5.84 -11.22 16.67
N ASN A 89 6.59 -12.29 16.37
CA ASN A 89 6.77 -13.41 17.30
C ASN A 89 5.46 -13.93 17.90
N GLU A 90 4.43 -14.13 17.04
CA GLU A 90 3.08 -14.57 17.42
C GLU A 90 2.25 -13.55 18.23
N GLU A 91 2.79 -12.39 18.58
CA GLU A 91 2.08 -11.31 19.24
C GLU A 91 1.42 -10.35 18.22
N VAL A 92 0.16 -10.00 18.45
CA VAL A 92 -0.64 -9.13 17.58
C VAL A 92 -0.60 -7.69 18.06
N PHE A 93 -0.12 -6.78 17.21
CA PHE A 93 -0.12 -5.34 17.41
C PHE A 93 -1.11 -4.70 16.45
N GLN A 94 -2.26 -4.23 16.94
CA GLN A 94 -3.29 -3.63 16.08
C GLN A 94 -3.88 -2.36 16.68
N LYS A 95 -4.35 -1.47 15.81
CA LYS A 95 -5.02 -0.23 16.20
C LYS A 95 -5.99 0.22 15.10
N THR A 96 -7.11 0.80 15.52
CA THR A 96 -7.94 1.61 14.61
C THR A 96 -7.24 2.93 14.36
N ILE A 97 -6.77 3.11 13.13
CA ILE A 97 -6.10 4.31 12.60
C ILE A 97 -7.08 5.16 11.80
N ARG A 98 -6.91 6.48 11.83
CA ARG A 98 -7.80 7.50 11.24
C ARG A 98 -7.05 8.33 10.20
N GLY A 99 -7.77 9.13 9.41
CA GLY A 99 -7.15 10.07 8.46
C GLY A 99 -6.04 10.90 9.10
N GLY A 100 -4.84 10.85 8.52
CA GLY A 100 -3.61 11.48 9.03
C GLY A 100 -2.71 10.56 9.85
N ASP A 101 -3.21 9.44 10.36
CA ASP A 101 -2.39 8.45 11.07
C ASP A 101 -1.44 7.73 10.11
N VAL A 102 -0.30 7.34 10.67
CA VAL A 102 0.75 6.60 10.01
C VAL A 102 0.99 5.29 10.76
N LEU A 103 1.05 4.18 10.01
CA LEU A 103 1.41 2.87 10.53
C LEU A 103 2.63 2.35 9.78
N CYS A 104 3.62 1.84 10.52
CA CYS A 104 4.84 1.27 9.98
C CYS A 104 4.86 -0.24 10.22
N PHE A 105 5.17 -0.99 9.16
CA PHE A 105 5.35 -2.43 9.21
C PHE A 105 6.82 -2.75 9.03
N LEU A 106 7.36 -3.57 9.93
CA LEU A 106 8.75 -3.96 9.86
C LEU A 106 8.94 -5.01 8.77
N LYS A 107 10.12 -5.00 8.16
CA LYS A 107 10.56 -6.08 7.26
C LYS A 107 10.44 -7.42 7.98
N ASP A 108 10.06 -8.47 7.25
CA ASP A 108 9.94 -9.84 7.77
C ASP A 108 8.87 -10.02 8.87
N THR A 109 7.92 -9.09 8.96
CA THR A 109 6.73 -9.22 9.82
C THR A 109 5.49 -9.56 9.02
N CYS A 110 4.54 -10.24 9.66
CA CYS A 110 3.24 -10.51 9.05
C CYS A 110 2.36 -9.28 9.23
N ILE A 111 1.84 -8.75 8.12
CA ILE A 111 0.90 -7.63 8.07
C ILE A 111 -0.51 -8.19 8.24
N SER A 112 -1.32 -7.53 9.07
CA SER A 112 -2.65 -7.99 9.46
C SER A 112 -3.78 -7.44 8.58
N LEU A 113 -4.98 -7.96 8.84
CA LEU A 113 -6.22 -7.76 8.08
C LEU A 113 -6.78 -6.34 8.29
N SER A 114 -6.70 -5.49 7.27
CA SER A 114 -7.36 -4.18 7.20
C SER A 114 -8.90 -4.34 7.26
N ILE A 115 -9.55 -4.21 8.40
CA ILE A 115 -11.03 -4.18 8.48
C ILE A 115 -11.48 -2.73 8.59
N LEU A 116 -12.26 -2.26 7.60
CA LEU A 116 -12.99 -1.01 7.74
C LEU A 116 -14.09 -1.24 8.79
N VAL A 117 -13.97 -0.54 9.94
CA VAL A 117 -14.97 -0.60 11.01
C VAL A 117 -16.30 -0.15 10.40
N PRO A 118 -17.39 -0.93 10.51
CA PRO A 118 -18.69 -0.44 10.11
C PRO A 118 -19.06 0.74 11.02
N GLU A 119 -19.62 1.80 10.45
CA GLU A 119 -20.43 2.73 11.23
C GLU A 119 -21.51 1.97 12.02
#